data_AF-A0A926GB13-F1
#
_entry.id   AF-A0A926GB13-F1
#
_cell.length_a   1.000
_cell.length_b   1.000
_cell.length_c   1.000
_cell.angle_alpha   90.00
_cell.angle_beta   90.00
_cell.angle_gamma   90.00
#
_symmetry.space_group_name_H-M   'P 1'
#
loop_
_entity.id
_entity.type
_entity.pdbx_description
1 polymer ?
#
loop_
_entity_poly.entity_id
_entity_poly.type
_entity_poly.pdbx_seq_one_letter_code
_entity_poly.pdbx_strand_id
1 'polypeptide(L)'
;MTAATRTPGEVLREARRKDSRAKRAKVVAVVDAMLTSGDLITFTGVARAAGVSSWLVYADGVREHIEAARTRQQRQAARATQAHPPVGAASLQTELELTRADNARLRAELSQARAAVQRQLGHQLDQLGSADLTARVEELTRQNRELRSEIDGLNQVNKNLERRLAETGEDLNAARTSLRRMIRAENQRSVVD
;
A
#
# COMPACT_ATOMS: atom_id res chain seq x y z
N MET A 1 43.64 -21.47 -43.73
CA MET A 1 43.12 -20.30 -42.99
C MET A 1 41.97 -20.79 -42.12
N THR A 2 42.23 -21.06 -40.85
CA THR A 2 41.28 -21.66 -39.91
C THR A 2 40.26 -20.62 -39.46
N ALA A 3 38.98 -20.87 -39.73
CA ALA A 3 37.88 -20.04 -39.26
C ALA A 3 37.79 -20.16 -37.73
N ALA A 4 38.11 -19.09 -37.01
CA ALA A 4 37.97 -19.05 -35.55
C ALA A 4 36.50 -19.31 -35.19
N THR A 5 36.25 -20.39 -34.43
CA THR A 5 34.92 -20.75 -33.92
C THR A 5 34.44 -19.65 -32.98
N ARG A 6 33.33 -19.00 -33.33
CA ARG A 6 32.72 -17.92 -32.53
C ARG A 6 32.46 -18.40 -31.11
N THR A 7 32.89 -17.62 -30.12
CA THR A 7 32.62 -17.93 -28.72
C THR A 7 31.13 -17.70 -28.41
N PRO A 8 30.51 -18.47 -27.48
CA PRO A 8 29.12 -18.26 -27.09
C PRO A 8 28.80 -16.82 -26.66
N GLY A 9 29.77 -16.13 -26.03
CA GLY A 9 29.63 -14.72 -25.65
C GLY A 9 29.60 -13.75 -26.85
N GLU A 10 30.26 -14.07 -27.96
CA GLU A 10 30.19 -13.27 -29.20
C GLU A 10 28.83 -13.40 -29.88
N VAL A 11 28.27 -14.61 -29.91
CA VAL A 11 26.94 -14.86 -30.48
C VAL A 11 25.86 -14.09 -29.71
N LEU A 12 25.91 -14.07 -28.38
CA LEU A 12 24.97 -13.31 -27.54
C LEU A 12 25.12 -11.79 -27.75
N ARG A 13 26.36 -11.29 -27.84
CA ARG A 13 26.62 -9.86 -28.12
C ARG A 13 26.10 -9.45 -29.49
N GLU A 14 26.29 -10.30 -30.51
CA GLU A 14 25.79 -10.05 -31.86
C GLU A 14 24.25 -10.07 -31.91
N ALA A 15 23.63 -11.06 -31.28
CA ALA A 15 22.17 -11.15 -31.15
C ALA A 15 21.58 -9.90 -30.47
N ARG A 16 22.18 -9.45 -29.36
CA ARG A 16 21.75 -8.23 -28.64
C ARG A 16 21.91 -6.96 -29.49
N ARG A 17 22.99 -6.85 -30.28
CA ARG A 17 23.18 -5.73 -31.22
C ARG A 17 22.14 -5.75 -32.34
N LYS A 18 21.77 -6.93 -32.86
CA LYS A 18 20.71 -7.07 -33.87
C LYS A 18 19.35 -6.69 -33.31
N ASP A 19 19.00 -7.18 -32.13
CA ASP A 19 17.75 -6.85 -31.44
C ASP A 19 17.65 -5.35 -31.12
N SER A 20 18.73 -4.74 -30.63
CA SER A 20 18.79 -3.30 -30.38
C SER A 20 18.56 -2.48 -31.65
N ARG A 21 19.20 -2.87 -32.78
CA ARG A 21 18.99 -2.19 -34.07
C ARG A 21 17.55 -2.35 -34.58
N ALA A 22 16.98 -3.55 -34.48
CA ALA A 22 15.60 -3.81 -34.89
C ALA A 22 14.61 -2.95 -34.09
N LYS A 23 14.78 -2.86 -32.77
CA LYS A 23 13.94 -2.01 -31.91
C LYS A 23 14.06 -0.52 -32.25
N ARG A 24 15.27 -0.03 -32.53
CA ARG A 24 15.47 1.37 -32.98
C ARG A 24 14.83 1.65 -34.34
N ALA A 25 15.01 0.74 -35.31
CA ALA A 25 14.38 0.87 -36.62
C ALA A 25 12.85 0.89 -36.53
N LYS A 26 12.27 0.07 -35.63
CA LYS A 26 10.83 0.08 -35.36
C LYS A 26 10.35 1.41 -34.82
N VAL A 27 11.11 2.03 -33.90
CA VAL A 27 10.76 3.37 -33.37
C VAL A 27 10.76 4.42 -34.48
N VAL A 28 11.78 4.43 -35.34
CA VAL A 28 11.86 5.35 -36.48
C VAL A 28 10.65 5.19 -37.40
N ALA A 29 10.33 3.95 -37.79
CA ALA A 29 9.18 3.66 -38.66
C ALA A 29 7.84 4.12 -38.05
N VAL A 30 7.67 3.96 -36.73
CA VAL A 30 6.47 4.44 -36.01
C VAL A 30 6.42 5.96 -35.99
N VAL A 31 7.53 6.64 -35.76
CA VAL A 31 7.60 8.11 -35.80
C VAL A 31 7.20 8.63 -37.18
N ASP A 32 7.67 8.01 -38.26
CA ASP A 32 7.31 8.39 -39.63
C ASP A 32 5.84 8.11 -39.94
N ALA A 33 5.30 7.00 -39.44
CA ALA A 33 3.88 6.69 -39.55
C ALA A 33 3.00 7.70 -38.79
N MET A 34 3.41 8.11 -37.58
CA MET A 34 2.74 9.16 -36.80
C MET A 34 2.81 10.51 -37.50
N LEU A 35 3.95 10.84 -38.13
CA LEU A 35 4.09 12.07 -38.91
C LEU A 35 3.18 12.08 -40.14
N THR A 36 3.01 10.94 -40.80
CA THR A 36 2.16 10.80 -42.01
C THR A 36 0.67 10.83 -41.67
N SER A 37 0.27 10.21 -40.55
CA SER A 37 -1.11 10.18 -40.06
C SER A 37 -1.53 11.50 -39.39
N GLY A 38 -0.57 12.35 -39.01
CA GLY A 38 -0.84 13.59 -38.29
C GLY A 38 -1.02 13.40 -36.78
N ASP A 39 -0.80 12.19 -36.26
CA ASP A 39 -0.88 11.90 -34.83
C ASP A 39 0.16 12.69 -34.02
N LEU A 40 -0.22 13.14 -32.82
CA LEU A 40 0.67 13.93 -31.98
C LEU A 40 1.91 13.13 -31.55
N ILE A 41 3.09 13.60 -31.97
CA ILE A 41 4.36 12.92 -31.67
C ILE A 41 4.80 13.27 -30.23
N THR A 42 4.71 12.28 -29.34
CA THR A 42 5.18 12.36 -27.94
C THR A 42 6.04 11.14 -27.60
N PHE A 43 7.00 11.27 -26.67
CA PHE A 43 7.86 10.16 -26.25
C PHE A 43 7.06 8.95 -25.74
N THR A 44 6.03 9.20 -24.92
CA THR A 44 5.16 8.16 -24.38
C THR A 44 4.26 7.53 -25.46
N GLY A 45 3.74 8.35 -26.38
CA GLY A 45 2.97 7.88 -27.54
C GLY A 45 3.80 6.97 -28.44
N VAL A 46 5.02 7.40 -28.78
CA VAL A 46 5.96 6.63 -29.60
C VAL A 46 6.37 5.33 -28.91
N ALA A 47 6.66 5.35 -27.60
CA ALA A 47 6.99 4.14 -26.85
C ALA A 47 5.87 3.11 -26.90
N ARG A 48 4.62 3.56 -26.69
CA ARG A 48 3.43 2.71 -26.74
C ARG A 48 3.20 2.16 -28.15
N ALA A 49 3.23 3.00 -29.17
CA ALA A 49 2.97 2.61 -30.55
C ALA A 49 4.06 1.67 -31.10
N ALA A 50 5.32 1.88 -30.73
CA ALA A 50 6.42 0.98 -31.11
C ALA A 50 6.54 -0.27 -30.22
N GLY A 51 5.81 -0.32 -29.09
CA GLY A 51 5.91 -1.41 -28.13
C GLY A 51 7.31 -1.56 -27.53
N VAL A 52 7.96 -0.43 -27.23
CA VAL A 52 9.31 -0.37 -26.64
C VAL A 52 9.27 0.24 -25.26
N SER A 53 10.32 0.00 -24.46
CA SER A 53 10.43 0.61 -23.15
C SER A 53 10.59 2.13 -23.24
N SER A 54 10.07 2.84 -22.24
CA SER A 54 10.23 4.30 -22.15
C SER A 54 11.70 4.73 -22.08
N TRP A 55 12.61 3.85 -21.64
CA TRP A 55 14.04 4.17 -21.61
C TRP A 55 14.66 4.20 -23.02
N LEU A 56 14.20 3.32 -23.93
CA LEU A 56 14.75 3.25 -25.29
C LEU A 56 14.44 4.51 -26.12
N VAL A 57 13.26 5.10 -25.95
CA VAL A 57 12.90 6.35 -26.65
C VAL A 57 13.68 7.57 -26.18
N TYR A 58 14.32 7.52 -25.00
CA TYR A 58 15.24 8.54 -24.51
C TYR A 58 16.71 8.22 -24.79
N ALA A 59 17.02 7.06 -25.36
CA ALA A 59 18.39 6.69 -25.69
C ALA A 59 18.92 7.51 -26.87
N ASP A 60 20.23 7.75 -26.86
CA ASP A 60 20.94 8.48 -27.92
C ASP A 60 20.69 7.86 -29.31
N GLY A 61 20.46 8.72 -30.29
CA GLY A 61 20.08 8.43 -31.66
C GLY A 61 18.57 8.29 -31.88
N VAL A 62 17.81 7.83 -30.87
CA VAL A 62 16.34 7.70 -30.96
C VAL A 62 15.66 8.98 -30.53
N ARG A 63 16.17 9.58 -29.44
CA ARG A 63 15.63 10.82 -28.89
C ARG A 63 15.65 11.95 -29.92
N GLU A 64 16.78 12.14 -30.58
CA GLU A 64 16.99 13.19 -31.59
C GLU A 64 16.06 13.01 -32.78
N HIS A 65 15.77 11.76 -33.17
CA HIS A 65 14.82 11.47 -34.23
C HIS A 65 13.38 11.87 -33.85
N ILE A 66 12.97 11.58 -32.61
CA ILE A 66 11.65 11.94 -32.08
C ILE A 66 11.54 13.47 -31.95
N GLU A 67 12.56 14.14 -31.43
CA GLU A 67 12.59 15.61 -31.30
C GLU A 67 12.58 16.30 -32.67
N ALA A 68 13.34 15.79 -33.65
CA ALA A 68 13.33 16.29 -35.02
C ALA A 68 11.96 16.14 -35.68
N ALA A 69 11.31 14.99 -35.53
CA ALA A 69 9.98 14.74 -36.06
C ALA A 69 8.92 15.64 -35.41
N ARG A 70 8.97 15.82 -34.09
CA ARG A 70 8.10 16.75 -33.35
C ARG A 70 8.29 18.20 -33.82
N THR A 71 9.53 18.63 -34.07
CA THR A 71 9.83 19.96 -34.61
C THR A 71 9.28 20.14 -36.02
N ARG A 72 9.38 19.10 -36.88
CA ARG A 72 8.80 19.12 -38.23
C ARG A 72 7.28 19.24 -38.18
N GLN A 73 6.61 18.48 -37.32
CA GLN A 73 5.15 18.55 -37.12
C GLN A 73 4.71 19.95 -36.69
N GLN A 74 5.42 20.57 -35.74
CA GLN A 74 5.13 21.95 -35.31
C GLN A 74 5.29 22.98 -36.43
N ARG A 75 6.35 22.86 -37.25
CA ARG A 75 6.56 23.74 -38.40
C ARG A 75 5.50 23.56 -39.49
N GLN A 76 5.05 22.33 -39.74
CA GLN A 76 3.96 22.05 -40.66
C GLN A 76 2.64 22.66 -40.17
N ALA A 77 2.32 22.51 -38.88
CA ALA A 77 1.14 23.14 -38.28
C ALA A 77 1.20 24.68 -38.41
N ALA A 78 2.34 25.30 -38.09
CA ALA A 78 2.52 26.75 -38.23
C ALA A 78 2.36 27.24 -39.69
N ARG A 79 2.86 26.48 -40.68
CA ARG A 79 2.68 26.79 -42.10
C ARG A 79 1.23 26.63 -42.56
N ALA A 80 0.53 25.61 -42.07
CA ALA A 80 -0.89 25.43 -42.34
C ALA A 80 -1.70 26.62 -41.79
N THR A 81 -1.39 27.09 -40.58
CA THR A 81 -2.03 28.28 -39.99
C THR A 81 -1.75 29.56 -40.80
N GLN A 82 -0.58 29.72 -41.41
CA GLN A 82 -0.26 30.86 -42.29
C GLN A 82 -0.97 30.83 -43.65
N ALA A 83 -1.42 29.66 -44.11
CA ALA A 83 -2.17 29.51 -45.36
C ALA A 83 -3.67 29.87 -45.20
N HIS A 84 -4.17 29.99 -43.97
CA HIS A 84 -5.49 30.52 -43.68
C HIS A 84 -5.44 32.05 -43.56
N PRO A 85 -6.46 32.78 -44.05
CA PRO A 85 -6.52 34.23 -43.90
C PRO A 85 -6.39 34.60 -42.42
N PRO A 86 -5.70 35.70 -42.06
CA PRO A 86 -5.44 36.03 -40.68
C PRO A 86 -6.77 36.20 -39.95
N VAL A 87 -7.04 35.28 -39.04
CA VAL A 87 -8.15 35.38 -38.09
C VAL A 87 -7.98 36.71 -37.37
N GLY A 88 -8.94 37.63 -37.56
CA GLY A 88 -8.82 39.00 -37.08
C GLY A 88 -8.65 39.05 -35.55
N ALA A 89 -7.97 40.08 -35.05
CA ALA A 89 -7.66 40.25 -33.63
C ALA A 89 -8.88 40.10 -32.69
N ALA A 90 -10.07 40.50 -33.15
CA ALA A 90 -11.32 40.33 -32.42
C ALA A 90 -11.69 38.85 -32.19
N SER A 91 -11.51 38.00 -33.19
CA SER A 91 -11.83 36.56 -33.08
C SER A 91 -10.86 35.83 -32.15
N LEU A 92 -9.58 36.22 -32.15
CA LEU A 92 -8.57 35.71 -31.20
C LEU A 92 -8.88 36.13 -29.76
N GLN A 93 -9.38 37.36 -29.55
CA GLN A 93 -9.82 37.81 -28.23
C GLN A 93 -11.01 36.99 -27.73
N THR A 94 -12.01 36.74 -28.57
CA THR A 94 -13.17 35.92 -28.21
C THR A 94 -12.77 34.48 -27.86
N GLU A 95 -11.88 33.87 -28.65
CA GLU A 95 -11.40 32.51 -28.39
C GLU A 95 -10.55 32.45 -27.10
N LEU A 96 -9.79 33.50 -26.80
CA LEU A 96 -9.02 33.62 -25.57
C LEU A 96 -9.92 33.81 -24.34
N GLU A 97 -11.01 34.57 -24.46
CA GLU A 97 -12.02 34.69 -23.41
C GLU A 97 -12.75 33.38 -23.17
N LEU A 98 -13.14 32.68 -24.23
CA LEU A 98 -13.80 31.38 -24.16
C LEU A 98 -12.90 30.34 -23.47
N THR A 99 -11.63 30.24 -23.90
CA THR A 99 -10.68 29.29 -23.29
C THR A 99 -10.36 29.64 -21.83
N ARG A 100 -10.34 30.92 -21.45
CA ARG A 100 -10.22 31.34 -20.04
C ARG A 100 -11.43 30.91 -19.21
N ALA A 101 -12.64 31.09 -19.75
CA ALA A 101 -13.88 30.67 -19.10
C ALA A 101 -13.91 29.15 -18.91
N ASP A 102 -13.53 28.40 -19.94
CA ASP A 102 -13.43 26.94 -19.87
C ASP A 102 -12.38 26.49 -18.87
N ASN A 103 -11.22 27.13 -18.82
CA ASN A 103 -10.18 26.80 -17.85
C ASN A 103 -10.66 27.05 -16.41
N ALA A 104 -11.38 28.15 -16.18
CA ALA A 104 -11.96 28.46 -14.88
C ALA A 104 -13.01 27.41 -14.47
N ARG A 105 -13.90 27.01 -15.39
CA ARG A 105 -14.88 25.94 -15.16
C ARG A 105 -14.21 24.61 -14.83
N LEU A 106 -13.25 24.18 -15.65
CA LEU A 106 -12.54 22.92 -15.44
C LEU A 106 -11.77 22.91 -14.11
N ARG A 107 -11.21 24.04 -13.69
CA ARG A 107 -10.57 24.16 -12.36
C ARG A 107 -11.57 24.03 -11.22
N ALA A 108 -12.77 24.58 -11.37
CA ALA A 108 -13.84 24.45 -10.38
C ALA A 108 -14.37 23.01 -10.31
N GLU A 109 -14.55 22.34 -11.44
CA GLU A 109 -14.96 20.92 -11.47
C GLU A 109 -13.89 20.03 -10.84
N LEU A 110 -12.61 20.28 -11.14
CA LEU A 110 -11.49 19.54 -10.56
C LEU A 110 -11.38 19.76 -9.04
N SER A 111 -11.62 20.97 -8.55
CA SER A 111 -11.62 21.24 -7.10
C SER A 111 -12.79 20.55 -6.40
N GLN A 112 -13.99 20.56 -7.00
CA GLN A 112 -15.15 19.83 -6.51
C GLN A 112 -14.92 18.32 -6.48
N ALA A 113 -14.38 17.75 -7.55
CA ALA A 113 -14.06 16.34 -7.65
C ALA A 113 -13.02 15.92 -6.59
N ARG A 114 -11.96 16.72 -6.40
CA ARG A 114 -10.98 16.49 -5.33
C ARG A 114 -11.61 16.54 -3.94
N ALA A 115 -12.44 17.53 -3.67
CA ALA A 115 -13.14 17.65 -2.39
C ALA A 115 -14.10 16.49 -2.13
N ALA A 116 -14.77 15.97 -3.17
CA ALA A 116 -15.62 14.78 -3.05
C ALA A 116 -14.80 13.53 -2.74
N VAL A 117 -13.70 13.30 -3.46
CA VAL A 117 -12.79 12.17 -3.23
C VAL A 117 -12.19 12.22 -1.82
N GLN A 118 -11.74 13.39 -1.37
CA GLN A 118 -11.16 13.56 -0.03
C GLN A 118 -12.18 13.24 1.07
N ARG A 119 -13.43 13.70 0.92
CA ARG A 119 -14.52 13.35 1.87
C ARG A 119 -14.82 11.86 1.87
N GLN A 120 -14.89 11.23 0.69
CA GLN A 120 -15.16 9.80 0.59
C GLN A 120 -14.04 8.96 1.23
N LEU A 121 -12.78 9.32 0.99
CA LEU A 121 -11.63 8.68 1.64
C LEU A 121 -11.64 8.88 3.16
N GLY A 122 -12.00 10.06 3.65
CA GLY A 122 -12.21 10.32 5.08
C GLY A 122 -13.24 9.38 5.69
N HIS A 123 -14.42 9.27 5.07
CA HIS A 123 -15.45 8.33 5.52
C HIS A 123 -15.02 6.86 5.47
N GLN A 124 -14.28 6.44 4.45
CA GLN A 124 -13.77 5.07 4.38
C GLN A 124 -12.75 4.77 5.48
N LEU A 125 -11.85 5.72 5.77
CA LEU A 125 -10.89 5.58 6.86
C LEU A 125 -11.57 5.54 8.23
N ASP A 126 -12.57 6.41 8.46
CA ASP A 126 -13.35 6.41 9.70
C ASP A 126 -14.11 5.10 9.89
N GLN A 127 -14.71 4.56 8.82
CA GLN A 127 -15.42 3.27 8.87
C GLN A 127 -14.48 2.10 9.18
N LEU A 128 -13.32 2.04 8.50
CA LEU A 128 -12.32 0.99 8.74
C LEU A 128 -11.74 1.07 10.16
N GLY A 129 -11.40 2.29 10.61
CA GLY A 129 -10.88 2.52 11.96
C GLY A 129 -11.92 2.23 13.05
N SER A 130 -13.17 2.65 12.85
CA SER A 130 -14.25 2.40 13.83
C SER A 130 -14.59 0.92 13.95
N ALA A 131 -14.61 0.18 12.85
CA ALA A 131 -14.89 -1.26 12.88
C ALA A 131 -13.78 -2.02 13.63
N ASP A 132 -12.52 -1.71 13.34
CA ASP A 132 -11.36 -2.35 14.00
C ASP A 132 -11.29 -2.00 15.50
N LEU A 133 -11.54 -0.73 15.86
CA LEU A 133 -11.65 -0.31 17.24
C LEU A 133 -12.80 -1.02 17.99
N THR A 134 -13.95 -1.19 17.34
CA THR A 134 -15.09 -1.90 17.94
C THR A 134 -14.74 -3.37 18.21
N ALA A 135 -14.17 -4.06 17.23
CA ALA A 135 -13.72 -5.44 17.39
C ALA A 135 -12.67 -5.56 18.52
N ARG A 136 -11.75 -4.60 18.62
CA ARG A 136 -10.76 -4.58 19.70
C ARG A 136 -11.38 -4.35 21.07
N VAL A 137 -12.37 -3.48 21.18
CA VAL A 137 -13.11 -3.24 22.44
C VAL A 137 -13.89 -4.48 22.86
N GLU A 138 -14.55 -5.16 21.92
CA GLU A 138 -15.28 -6.40 22.19
C GLU A 138 -14.33 -7.50 22.70
N GLU A 139 -13.19 -7.67 22.05
CA GLU A 139 -12.17 -8.64 22.46
C GLU A 139 -11.61 -8.32 23.85
N LEU A 140 -11.23 -7.06 24.12
CA LEU A 140 -10.76 -6.65 25.43
C LEU A 140 -11.84 -6.83 26.50
N THR A 141 -13.11 -6.59 26.16
CA THR A 141 -14.23 -6.79 27.07
C THR A 141 -14.41 -8.27 27.39
N ARG A 142 -14.29 -9.16 26.40
CA ARG A 142 -14.32 -10.62 26.60
C ARG A 142 -13.19 -11.07 27.52
N GLN A 143 -11.95 -10.67 27.23
CA GLN A 143 -10.79 -10.98 28.07
C GLN A 143 -10.96 -10.47 29.50
N ASN A 144 -11.51 -9.28 29.69
CA ASN A 144 -11.75 -8.73 31.02
C ASN A 144 -12.77 -9.56 31.80
N ARG A 145 -13.84 -10.05 31.15
CA ARG A 145 -14.83 -10.93 31.78
C ARG A 145 -14.21 -12.28 32.16
N GLU A 146 -13.39 -12.86 31.29
CA GLU A 146 -12.69 -14.12 31.56
C GLU A 146 -11.76 -13.98 32.76
N LEU A 147 -10.91 -12.96 32.80
CA LEU A 147 -10.02 -12.68 33.92
C LEU A 147 -10.78 -12.44 35.23
N ARG A 148 -11.92 -11.73 35.20
CA ARG A 148 -12.75 -11.54 36.39
C ARG A 148 -13.32 -12.87 36.90
N SER A 149 -13.83 -13.70 35.99
CA SER A 149 -14.33 -15.02 36.36
C SER A 149 -13.24 -15.91 36.96
N GLU A 150 -12.01 -15.82 36.44
CA GLU A 150 -10.86 -16.56 36.97
C GLU A 150 -10.48 -16.05 38.37
N ILE A 151 -10.42 -14.73 38.57
CA ILE A 151 -10.19 -14.11 39.88
C ILE A 151 -11.26 -14.56 40.89
N ASP A 152 -12.53 -14.55 40.51
CA ASP A 152 -13.62 -14.99 41.38
C ASP A 152 -13.48 -16.48 41.74
N GLY A 153 -13.13 -17.32 40.77
CA GLY A 153 -12.86 -18.74 40.99
C GLY A 153 -11.70 -18.97 41.96
N LEU A 154 -10.56 -18.29 41.76
CA LEU A 154 -9.40 -18.38 42.63
C LEU A 154 -9.72 -17.88 44.05
N ASN A 155 -10.50 -16.82 44.18
CA ASN A 155 -10.96 -16.33 45.48
C ASN A 155 -11.83 -17.35 46.22
N GLN A 156 -12.71 -18.06 45.53
CA GLN A 156 -13.50 -19.13 46.14
C GLN A 156 -12.63 -20.31 46.58
N VAL A 157 -11.64 -20.70 45.76
CA VAL A 157 -10.68 -21.74 46.11
C VAL A 157 -9.89 -21.34 47.36
N ASN A 158 -9.37 -20.11 47.42
CA ASN A 158 -8.65 -19.60 48.58
C ASN A 158 -9.50 -19.64 49.85
N LYS A 159 -10.75 -19.13 49.81
CA LYS A 159 -11.67 -19.19 50.95
C LYS A 159 -11.91 -20.62 51.44
N ASN A 160 -12.04 -21.57 50.51
CA ASN A 160 -12.22 -22.98 50.84
C ASN A 160 -10.95 -23.58 51.49
N LEU A 161 -9.77 -23.24 50.99
CA LEU A 161 -8.50 -23.68 51.57
C LEU A 161 -8.30 -23.10 52.97
N GLU A 162 -8.58 -21.82 53.18
CA GLU A 162 -8.53 -21.14 54.48
C GLU A 162 -9.46 -21.83 55.49
N ARG A 163 -10.70 -22.15 55.09
CA ARG A 163 -11.65 -22.88 55.94
C ARG A 163 -11.12 -24.26 56.33
N ARG A 164 -10.60 -25.04 55.37
CA ARG A 164 -10.02 -26.37 55.66
C ARG A 164 -8.79 -26.29 56.56
N LEU A 165 -7.99 -25.24 56.42
CA LEU A 165 -6.83 -25.00 57.27
C LEU A 165 -7.28 -24.69 58.71
N ALA A 166 -8.32 -23.88 58.87
CA ALA A 166 -8.92 -23.62 60.18
C ALA A 166 -9.48 -24.90 60.83
N GLU A 167 -10.29 -25.68 60.10
CA GLU A 167 -10.87 -26.95 60.58
C GLU A 167 -9.78 -27.94 61.02
N THR A 168 -8.76 -28.18 60.19
CA THR A 168 -7.66 -29.10 60.54
C THR A 168 -6.79 -28.56 61.68
N GLY A 169 -6.66 -27.24 61.81
CA GLY A 169 -6.01 -26.59 62.95
C GLY A 169 -6.77 -26.81 64.26
N GLU A 170 -8.10 -26.69 64.24
CA GLU A 170 -8.97 -26.98 65.38
C GLU A 170 -8.89 -28.46 65.79
N ASP A 171 -8.96 -29.38 64.82
CA ASP A 171 -8.83 -30.82 65.06
C ASP A 171 -7.47 -31.17 65.70
N LEU A 172 -6.38 -30.58 65.20
CA LEU A 172 -5.03 -30.78 65.77
C LEU A 172 -4.95 -30.27 67.21
N ASN A 173 -5.54 -29.11 67.49
CA ASN A 173 -5.56 -28.54 68.84
C ASN A 173 -6.41 -29.39 69.79
N ALA A 174 -7.55 -29.91 69.33
CA ALA A 174 -8.39 -30.84 70.09
C ALA A 174 -7.62 -32.14 70.41
N ALA A 175 -6.97 -32.74 69.42
CA ALA A 175 -6.15 -33.95 69.58
C ALA A 175 -5.01 -33.74 70.57
N ARG A 176 -4.27 -32.63 70.45
CA ARG A 176 -3.21 -32.24 71.39
C ARG A 176 -3.74 -32.07 72.82
N THR A 177 -4.91 -31.45 72.96
CA THR A 177 -5.53 -31.23 74.27
C THR A 177 -5.99 -32.54 74.90
N SER A 178 -6.61 -33.43 74.12
CA SER A 178 -6.99 -34.78 74.54
C SER A 178 -5.78 -35.61 75.00
N LEU A 179 -4.71 -35.62 74.20
CA LEU A 179 -3.45 -36.30 74.54
C LEU A 179 -2.85 -35.78 75.85
N ARG A 180 -2.80 -34.45 76.05
CA ARG A 180 -2.31 -33.86 77.32
C ARG A 180 -3.17 -34.28 78.52
N ARG A 181 -4.49 -34.37 78.38
CA ARG A 181 -5.38 -34.84 79.45
C ARG A 181 -5.14 -36.33 79.75
N MET A 182 -5.02 -37.16 78.71
CA MET A 182 -4.73 -38.59 78.86
C MET A 182 -3.41 -38.83 79.60
N ILE A 183 -2.33 -38.14 79.20
CA ILE A 183 -1.03 -38.23 79.87
C ILE A 183 -1.13 -37.79 81.34
N ARG A 184 -1.84 -36.69 81.64
CA ARG A 184 -2.04 -36.24 83.03
C ARG A 184 -2.83 -37.26 83.85
N ALA A 185 -3.88 -37.86 83.30
CA ALA A 185 -4.69 -38.86 83.99
C ALA A 185 -3.89 -40.13 84.28
N GLU A 186 -3.06 -40.58 83.33
CA GLU A 186 -2.18 -41.74 83.51
C GLU A 186 -1.13 -41.49 84.60
N ASN A 187 -0.47 -40.33 84.56
CA ASN A 187 0.49 -39.93 85.60
C ASN A 187 -0.15 -39.81 87.00
N GLN A 188 -1.45 -39.48 87.08
CA GLN A 188 -2.16 -39.42 88.35
C GLN A 188 -2.54 -40.82 88.86
N ARG A 189 -2.88 -41.76 87.96
CA ARG A 189 -3.12 -43.16 88.32
C ARG A 189 -1.87 -43.84 88.85
N SER A 190 -0.73 -43.65 88.19
CA SER A 190 0.55 -44.25 88.59
C SER A 190 1.14 -43.71 89.91
N VAL A 191 0.55 -42.67 90.51
CA VAL A 191 0.99 -42.09 91.79
C VAL A 191 0.12 -42.57 92.96
N VAL A 192 -1.03 -43.20 92.67
CA VAL A 192 -2.00 -43.68 93.68
C VAL A 192 -1.87 -45.19 93.91
N ASP A 193 -1.25 -45.93 92.98
CA ASP A 193 -0.79 -47.33 93.15
C ASP A 193 0.66 -47.38 93.66
#